data_AF-A0A5C3M0J9-F1
#
_entry.id   AF-A0A5C3M0J9-F1
#
_cell.length_a   1.000
_cell.length_b   1.000
_cell.length_c   1.000
_cell.angle_alpha   90.00
_cell.angle_beta   90.00
_cell.angle_gamma   90.00
#
_symmetry.space_group_name_H-M   'P 1'
#
loop_
_entity.id
_entity.type
_entity.pdbx_description
1 polymer ?
#
loop_
_entity_poly.entity_id
_entity_poly.type
_entity_poly.pdbx_seq_one_letter_code
_entity_poly.pdbx_strand_id
1 'polypeptide(L)'
;MVQLWGGGVYEPNEFYDTCDALGIHVWQDFQFACGAYPAHEEFLATVKVEAEQNVRWLRHHPALALLCGNNEDYQQVLQWGALSDPEIPYHRESPYGGKGWDTADPTVGDVHQWNVWTGNELSWQEYGRLGERFVSEFGIPSFPSMRAVGMSIS
;
A
#
# COMPACT_ATOMS: atom_id res chain seq x y z
N MET A 1 -6.64 9.77 -5.15
CA MET A 1 -6.33 8.34 -4.91
C MET A 1 -6.05 8.17 -3.43
N VAL A 2 -6.43 7.05 -2.84
CA VAL A 2 -6.13 6.64 -1.47
C VAL A 2 -5.51 5.25 -1.51
N GLN A 3 -4.42 5.05 -0.77
CA GLN A 3 -3.83 3.74 -0.57
C GLN A 3 -4.36 3.15 0.74
N LEU A 4 -4.94 1.96 0.66
CA LEU A 4 -5.28 1.15 1.83
C LEU A 4 -4.06 0.29 2.16
N TRP A 5 -3.28 0.78 3.12
CA TRP A 5 -2.01 0.22 3.57
C TRP A 5 -2.15 -1.21 4.13
N GLY A 6 -1.22 -2.10 3.76
CA GLY A 6 -1.30 -3.55 3.97
C GLY A 6 -1.27 -4.07 5.42
N GLY A 7 -1.03 -3.26 6.45
CA GLY A 7 -1.18 -3.74 7.84
C GLY A 7 -2.50 -3.30 8.50
N GLY A 8 -3.46 -2.84 7.70
CA GLY A 8 -4.82 -2.53 8.12
C GLY A 8 -5.77 -3.72 7.98
N VAL A 9 -6.93 -3.46 7.39
CA VAL A 9 -7.93 -4.46 7.00
C VAL A 9 -8.46 -4.12 5.60
N TYR A 10 -9.11 -5.08 4.93
CA TYR A 10 -10.01 -4.71 3.84
C TYR A 10 -11.19 -3.95 4.43
N GLU A 11 -11.39 -2.72 3.98
CA GLU A 11 -12.46 -1.85 4.46
C GLU A 11 -13.86 -2.43 4.14
N PRO A 12 -14.95 -1.92 4.74
CA PRO A 12 -16.30 -2.39 4.41
C PRO A 12 -16.80 -1.75 3.09
N ASN A 13 -17.88 -2.29 2.51
CA ASN A 13 -18.45 -1.83 1.23
C ASN A 13 -18.73 -0.32 1.21
N GLU A 14 -19.17 0.26 2.33
CA GLU A 14 -19.47 1.68 2.45
C GLU A 14 -18.27 2.57 2.10
N PHE A 15 -17.05 2.10 2.36
CA PHE A 15 -15.83 2.81 1.97
C PHE A 15 -15.68 2.85 0.44
N TYR A 16 -15.81 1.70 -0.23
CA TYR A 16 -15.64 1.60 -1.68
C TYR A 16 -16.79 2.24 -2.44
N ASP A 17 -18.02 2.06 -1.97
CA ASP A 17 -19.22 2.75 -2.51
C ASP A 17 -19.05 4.27 -2.43
N THR A 18 -18.48 4.77 -1.33
CA THR A 18 -18.17 6.21 -1.18
C THR A 18 -17.07 6.64 -2.14
N CYS A 19 -16.01 5.83 -2.30
CA CYS A 19 -14.94 6.10 -3.26
C CYS A 19 -15.46 6.12 -4.71
N ASP A 20 -16.36 5.19 -5.06
CA ASP A 20 -17.04 5.13 -6.35
C ASP A 20 -17.84 6.42 -6.60
N ALA A 21 -18.64 6.83 -5.62
CA ALA A 21 -19.49 8.02 -5.71
C ALA A 21 -18.68 9.32 -5.82
N LEU A 22 -17.51 9.39 -5.15
CA LEU A 22 -16.65 10.56 -5.13
C LEU A 22 -15.58 10.58 -6.23
N GLY A 23 -15.42 9.48 -6.97
CA GLY A 23 -14.34 9.33 -7.96
C GLY A 23 -12.94 9.27 -7.34
N ILE A 24 -12.81 8.70 -6.14
CA ILE A 24 -11.53 8.54 -5.45
C ILE A 24 -10.98 7.16 -5.79
N HIS A 25 -9.92 7.09 -6.59
CA HIS A 25 -9.26 5.82 -6.87
C HIS A 25 -8.67 5.17 -5.62
N VAL A 26 -8.79 3.85 -5.52
CA VAL A 26 -8.26 3.03 -4.44
C VAL A 26 -7.08 2.21 -4.95
N TRP A 27 -5.94 2.35 -4.29
CA TRP A 27 -4.82 1.41 -4.33
C TRP A 27 -5.00 0.48 -3.13
N GLN A 28 -5.24 -0.81 -3.37
CA GLN A 28 -5.52 -1.80 -2.33
C GLN A 28 -4.32 -2.73 -2.15
N ASP A 29 -3.67 -2.69 -0.98
CA ASP A 29 -2.69 -3.71 -0.61
C ASP A 29 -3.42 -4.99 -0.14
N PHE A 30 -2.84 -6.17 -0.39
CA PHE A 30 -3.15 -7.35 0.43
C PHE A 30 -2.61 -7.13 1.85
N GLN A 31 -3.18 -7.83 2.84
CA GLN A 31 -2.96 -7.52 4.26
C GLN A 31 -1.63 -8.08 4.80
N PHE A 32 -0.53 -7.66 4.17
CA PHE A 32 0.85 -7.96 4.49
C PHE A 32 1.65 -6.65 4.59
N ALA A 33 2.32 -6.43 5.72
CA ALA A 33 3.12 -5.24 5.92
C ALA A 33 4.25 -5.38 6.95
N CYS A 34 5.42 -4.83 6.61
CA CYS A 34 6.60 -4.68 7.44
C CYS A 34 7.00 -5.96 8.21
N GLY A 35 6.83 -7.13 7.60
CA GLY A 35 6.92 -8.42 8.25
C GLY A 35 7.60 -9.53 7.42
N ALA A 36 7.99 -10.60 8.11
CA ALA A 36 8.39 -11.85 7.48
C ALA A 36 7.29 -12.88 7.73
N TYR A 37 6.56 -13.24 6.68
CA TYR A 37 5.42 -14.14 6.78
C TYR A 37 5.84 -15.59 6.45
N PRO A 38 5.17 -16.60 7.04
CA PRO A 38 5.38 -17.99 6.64
C PRO A 38 5.15 -18.19 5.14
N ALA A 39 5.88 -19.11 4.51
CA ALA A 39 5.73 -19.44 3.08
C ALA A 39 5.53 -20.94 2.83
N HIS A 40 5.18 -21.71 3.87
CA HIS A 40 4.84 -23.12 3.74
C HIS A 40 3.43 -23.29 3.13
N GLU A 41 3.20 -24.39 2.41
CA GLU A 41 1.99 -24.60 1.59
C GLU A 41 0.68 -24.37 2.33
N GLU A 42 0.59 -24.78 3.60
CA GLU A 42 -0.63 -24.60 4.42
C GLU A 42 -1.00 -23.13 4.63
N PHE A 43 0.00 -22.25 4.77
CA PHE A 43 -0.22 -20.81 4.93
C PHE A 43 -0.53 -20.18 3.58
N LEU A 44 0.19 -20.55 2.53
CA LEU A 44 -0.12 -20.06 1.18
C LEU A 44 -1.54 -20.44 0.74
N ALA A 45 -2.05 -21.60 1.18
CA ALA A 45 -3.42 -22.00 0.94
C ALA A 45 -4.43 -21.09 1.65
N THR A 46 -4.18 -20.67 2.89
CA THR A 46 -5.06 -19.73 3.60
C THR A 46 -5.03 -18.35 2.95
N VAL A 47 -3.84 -17.87 2.58
CA VAL A 47 -3.63 -16.58 1.91
C VAL A 47 -4.34 -16.55 0.56
N LYS A 48 -4.30 -17.64 -0.20
CA LYS A 48 -5.04 -17.76 -1.47
C LYS A 48 -6.56 -17.66 -1.26
N VAL A 49 -7.10 -18.32 -0.23
CA VAL A 49 -8.55 -18.25 0.06
C VAL A 49 -8.96 -16.81 0.39
N GLU A 50 -8.20 -16.13 1.23
CA GLU A 50 -8.43 -14.72 1.57
C GLU A 50 -8.38 -13.83 0.32
N ALA A 51 -7.34 -13.97 -0.50
CA ALA A 51 -7.16 -13.14 -1.67
C ALA A 51 -8.28 -13.34 -2.71
N GLU A 52 -8.65 -14.60 -2.99
CA GLU A 52 -9.74 -14.89 -3.92
C GLU A 52 -11.08 -14.35 -3.43
N GLN A 53 -11.36 -14.48 -2.13
CA GLN A 53 -12.58 -13.93 -1.54
C GLN A 53 -12.60 -12.42 -1.71
N ASN A 54 -11.51 -11.73 -1.33
CA ASN A 54 -11.45 -10.28 -1.36
C ASN A 54 -11.52 -9.69 -2.76
N VAL A 55 -10.73 -10.22 -3.70
CA VAL A 55 -10.76 -9.75 -5.09
C VAL A 55 -12.12 -9.96 -5.74
N ARG A 56 -12.83 -11.05 -5.42
CA ARG A 56 -14.15 -11.35 -6.01
C ARG A 56 -15.21 -10.31 -5.68
N TRP A 57 -15.24 -9.78 -4.46
CA TRP A 57 -16.23 -8.76 -4.10
C TRP A 57 -15.75 -7.35 -4.48
N LEU A 58 -14.45 -7.08 -4.34
CA LEU A 58 -13.87 -5.77 -4.63
C LEU A 58 -13.87 -5.40 -6.12
N ARG A 59 -13.69 -6.36 -7.03
CA ARG A 59 -13.52 -6.10 -8.47
C ARG A 59 -14.72 -5.44 -9.18
N HIS A 60 -15.85 -5.30 -8.50
CA HIS A 60 -17.02 -4.62 -9.04
C HIS A 60 -17.01 -3.10 -8.78
N HIS A 61 -16.13 -2.62 -7.90
CA HIS A 61 -15.98 -1.20 -7.59
C HIS A 61 -15.09 -0.50 -8.64
N PRO A 62 -15.61 0.43 -9.45
CA PRO A 62 -14.81 1.20 -10.40
C PRO A 62 -13.73 2.08 -9.74
N ALA A 63 -13.86 2.39 -8.45
CA ALA A 63 -12.81 3.07 -7.70
C ALA A 63 -11.55 2.23 -7.55
N LEU A 64 -11.65 0.89 -7.54
CA LEU A 64 -10.48 0.02 -7.40
C LEU A 64 -9.58 0.13 -8.64
N ALA A 65 -8.45 0.79 -8.48
CA ALA A 65 -7.55 1.15 -9.57
C ALA A 65 -6.29 0.27 -9.63
N LEU A 66 -5.84 -0.24 -8.47
CA LEU A 66 -4.62 -1.03 -8.35
C LEU A 66 -4.74 -2.02 -7.19
N LEU A 67 -4.32 -3.26 -7.40
CA LEU A 67 -4.03 -4.22 -6.34
C LEU A 67 -2.51 -4.24 -6.09
N CYS A 68 -2.09 -4.32 -4.84
CA CYS A 68 -0.68 -4.36 -4.47
C CYS A 68 -0.41 -5.54 -3.52
N GLY A 69 0.70 -6.25 -3.73
CA GLY A 69 0.98 -7.49 -3.01
C GLY A 69 1.21 -7.35 -1.51
N ASN A 70 1.89 -6.28 -1.08
CA ASN A 70 2.24 -6.02 0.31
C ASN A 70 2.80 -4.60 0.47
N ASN A 71 3.06 -4.22 1.71
CA ASN A 71 3.80 -3.03 2.08
C ASN A 71 5.15 -3.37 2.73
N GLU A 72 6.26 -3.00 2.10
CA GLU A 72 7.63 -3.11 2.63
C GLU A 72 8.03 -4.53 3.10
N ASP A 73 7.40 -5.56 2.54
CA ASP A 73 7.82 -6.94 2.75
C ASP A 73 8.86 -7.29 1.68
N TYR A 74 10.11 -6.91 1.94
CA TYR A 74 11.27 -7.16 1.07
C TYR A 74 11.55 -8.66 0.77
N GLN A 75 10.70 -9.56 1.25
CA GLN A 75 10.67 -10.98 0.92
C GLN A 75 9.79 -11.21 -0.31
N GLN A 76 10.42 -11.65 -1.40
CA GLN A 76 9.77 -11.84 -2.70
C GLN A 76 8.65 -12.89 -2.64
N VAL A 77 7.38 -12.48 -2.61
CA VAL A 77 6.25 -13.37 -2.91
C VAL A 77 5.85 -13.21 -4.38
N LEU A 78 6.64 -13.86 -5.24
CA LEU A 78 6.36 -13.96 -6.68
C LEU A 78 5.46 -15.16 -6.94
N GLN A 79 4.13 -15.02 -6.82
CA GLN A 79 3.26 -16.16 -7.06
C GLN A 79 2.03 -15.89 -7.93
N TRP A 80 1.54 -14.66 -8.04
CA TRP A 80 0.23 -14.43 -8.67
C TRP A 80 0.32 -13.56 -9.93
N GLY A 81 -0.29 -14.07 -11.01
CA GLY A 81 -0.49 -13.34 -12.28
C GLY A 81 -1.76 -12.48 -12.22
N ALA A 82 -2.53 -12.39 -13.31
CA ALA A 82 -3.80 -11.67 -13.30
C ALA A 82 -4.74 -12.22 -12.20
N LEU A 83 -5.16 -11.34 -11.28
CA LEU A 83 -5.95 -11.67 -10.10
C LEU A 83 -7.46 -11.58 -10.32
N SER A 84 -7.90 -10.87 -11.37
CA SER A 84 -9.30 -10.57 -11.63
C SER A 84 -9.63 -10.61 -13.13
N ASP A 85 -10.94 -10.71 -13.41
CA ASP A 85 -11.53 -10.49 -14.74
C ASP A 85 -12.73 -9.53 -14.56
N PRO A 86 -12.72 -8.30 -15.14
CA PRO A 86 -11.64 -7.74 -15.95
C PRO A 86 -10.33 -7.57 -15.15
N GLU A 87 -9.20 -7.57 -15.85
CA GLU A 87 -7.88 -7.49 -15.24
C GLU A 87 -7.69 -6.13 -14.56
N ILE A 88 -7.52 -6.16 -13.24
CA ILE A 88 -7.08 -5.01 -12.43
C ILE A 88 -5.56 -5.06 -12.40
N PRO A 89 -4.85 -3.95 -12.69
CA PRO A 89 -3.40 -3.93 -12.60
C PRO A 89 -2.93 -4.39 -11.22
N TYR A 90 -1.87 -5.21 -11.21
CA TYR A 90 -1.27 -5.74 -10.00
C TYR A 90 0.16 -5.21 -9.84
N HIS A 91 0.39 -4.49 -8.75
CA HIS A 91 1.69 -4.05 -8.28
C HIS A 91 2.24 -5.06 -7.29
N ARG A 92 3.53 -5.38 -7.36
CA ARG A 92 4.06 -6.54 -6.63
C ARG A 92 4.23 -6.29 -5.14
N GLU A 93 4.64 -5.09 -4.80
CA GLU A 93 4.95 -4.61 -3.44
C GLU A 93 5.07 -3.09 -3.52
N SER A 94 4.88 -2.40 -2.39
CA SER A 94 5.14 -0.97 -2.24
C SER A 94 6.20 -0.79 -1.16
N PRO A 95 7.40 -0.25 -1.46
CA PRO A 95 7.89 0.23 -2.74
C PRO A 95 8.43 -0.88 -3.65
N TYR A 96 8.27 -0.74 -4.97
CA TYR A 96 8.89 -1.60 -5.97
C TYR A 96 9.94 -0.86 -6.80
N GLY A 97 11.09 -1.50 -7.03
CA GLY A 97 12.27 -0.85 -7.58
C GLY A 97 12.96 -1.53 -8.77
N GLY A 98 14.11 -0.97 -9.13
CA GLY A 98 14.87 -1.33 -10.31
C GLY A 98 15.72 -2.60 -10.20
N LYS A 99 16.83 -2.62 -10.93
CA LYS A 99 17.68 -3.82 -11.05
C LYS A 99 18.18 -4.28 -9.68
N GLY A 100 17.93 -5.54 -9.35
CA GLY A 100 18.40 -6.11 -8.09
C GLY A 100 17.55 -5.70 -6.88
N TRP A 101 16.30 -5.28 -7.09
CA TRP A 101 15.39 -4.85 -6.02
C TRP A 101 15.85 -3.57 -5.33
N ASP A 102 16.46 -2.66 -6.10
CA ASP A 102 16.77 -1.32 -5.61
C ASP A 102 15.47 -0.50 -5.53
N THR A 103 14.78 -0.60 -4.39
CA THR A 103 13.55 0.14 -4.09
C THR A 103 13.76 1.65 -3.94
N ALA A 104 15.01 2.11 -3.99
CA ALA A 104 15.37 3.51 -4.08
C ALA A 104 15.69 3.95 -5.53
N ASP A 105 15.48 3.07 -6.54
CA ASP A 105 15.72 3.43 -7.94
C ASP A 105 14.76 4.56 -8.36
N PRO A 106 15.29 5.74 -8.73
CA PRO A 106 14.49 6.91 -9.07
C PRO A 106 13.69 6.77 -10.37
N THR A 107 13.92 5.70 -11.14
CA THR A 107 13.45 5.56 -12.53
C THR A 107 12.44 4.43 -12.74
N VAL A 108 12.31 3.50 -11.78
CA VAL A 108 11.47 2.30 -11.86
C VAL A 108 10.55 2.20 -10.65
N GLY A 109 9.27 1.91 -10.90
CA GLY A 109 8.27 1.68 -9.85
C GLY A 109 7.98 2.92 -9.00
N ASP A 110 7.92 2.72 -7.70
CA ASP A 110 7.50 3.70 -6.69
C ASP A 110 8.46 3.69 -5.49
N VAL A 111 8.49 4.79 -4.73
CA VAL A 111 9.40 4.99 -3.60
C VAL A 111 8.67 5.36 -2.32
N HIS A 112 9.17 4.84 -1.20
CA HIS A 112 8.84 5.31 0.14
C HIS A 112 9.93 6.27 0.62
N GLN A 113 9.67 7.57 0.49
CA GLN A 113 10.66 8.62 0.74
C GLN A 113 10.68 9.03 2.23
N TRP A 114 11.35 8.21 3.03
CA TRP A 114 11.49 8.43 4.47
C TRP A 114 12.76 9.20 4.89
N ASN A 115 13.59 9.67 3.93
CA ASN A 115 14.86 10.33 4.25
C ASN A 115 14.72 11.65 5.02
N VAL A 116 13.56 12.30 5.04
CA VAL A 116 13.36 13.56 5.78
C VAL A 116 13.08 13.31 7.27
N TRP A 117 12.40 12.21 7.61
CA TRP A 117 11.95 11.96 8.98
C TRP A 117 12.81 10.89 9.68
N THR A 118 12.76 9.64 9.23
CA THR A 118 13.38 8.48 9.91
C THR A 118 14.60 7.91 9.21
N GLY A 119 14.83 8.26 7.95
CA GLY A 119 16.00 7.81 7.17
C GLY A 119 17.23 8.67 7.46
N ASN A 120 17.72 9.38 6.44
CA ASN A 120 18.90 10.26 6.56
C ASN A 120 18.66 11.58 7.32
N GLU A 121 17.47 11.79 7.89
CA GLU A 121 17.07 13.02 8.61
C GLU A 121 17.36 14.31 7.83
N LEU A 122 17.15 14.28 6.52
CA LEU A 122 17.32 15.43 5.64
C LEU A 122 16.34 16.55 5.99
N SER A 123 16.75 17.79 5.73
CA SER A 123 15.88 18.93 5.91
C SER A 123 14.64 18.81 5.02
N TRP A 124 13.45 19.21 5.51
CA TRP A 124 12.20 19.14 4.72
C TRP A 124 12.24 19.93 3.41
N GLN A 125 13.13 20.92 3.31
CA GLN A 125 13.41 21.68 2.09
C GLN A 125 13.97 20.81 0.96
N GLU A 126 14.46 19.61 1.26
CA GLU A 126 14.99 18.66 0.28
C GLU A 126 13.88 17.87 -0.44
N TYR A 127 12.60 17.91 0.01
CA TYR A 127 11.52 17.15 -0.65
C TYR A 127 11.42 17.41 -2.16
N GLY A 128 11.68 18.63 -2.62
CA GLY A 128 11.66 18.98 -4.05
C GLY A 128 12.75 18.27 -4.88
N ARG A 129 13.77 17.70 -4.24
CA ARG A 129 14.85 16.92 -4.87
C ARG A 129 14.74 15.42 -4.65
N LEU A 130 13.90 15.00 -3.71
CA LEU A 130 13.74 13.62 -3.27
C LEU A 130 12.55 12.91 -3.95
N GLY A 131 11.88 13.59 -4.88
CA GLY A 131 10.75 13.07 -5.62
C GLY A 131 11.21 12.17 -6.77
N GLU A 132 10.68 10.95 -6.80
CA GLU A 132 10.94 9.95 -7.84
C GLU A 132 9.73 9.77 -8.76
N ARG A 133 9.69 8.72 -9.60
CA ARG A 133 8.60 8.47 -10.56
C ARG A 133 7.21 8.52 -9.93
N PHE A 134 7.07 7.92 -8.76
CA PHE A 134 5.87 7.94 -7.95
C PHE A 134 6.28 7.80 -6.49
N VAL A 135 5.86 8.74 -5.64
CA VAL A 135 6.09 8.68 -4.20
C VAL A 135 4.82 8.15 -3.56
N SER A 136 4.81 6.87 -3.18
CA SER A 136 3.69 6.20 -2.51
C SER A 136 3.65 6.51 -1.02
N GLU A 137 4.81 6.74 -0.40
CA GLU A 137 4.89 7.18 1.00
C GLU A 137 5.92 8.29 1.22
N PHE A 138 5.58 9.25 2.07
CA PHE A 138 6.48 10.23 2.70
C PHE A 138 5.73 10.91 3.84
N GLY A 139 6.42 11.42 4.85
CA GLY A 139 5.73 12.17 5.90
C GLY A 139 6.61 12.69 7.01
N ILE A 140 6.00 13.54 7.85
CA ILE A 140 6.54 14.06 9.11
C ILE A 140 5.40 14.03 10.12
N PRO A 141 5.60 13.56 11.36
CA PRO A 141 4.54 13.55 12.36
C PRO A 141 4.15 14.97 12.79
N SER A 142 2.92 15.09 13.27
CA SER A 142 2.42 16.29 13.92
C SER A 142 1.54 15.91 15.11
N PHE A 143 1.38 16.84 16.06
CA PHE A 143 0.43 16.64 17.15
C PHE A 143 -1.01 16.71 16.62
N PRO A 144 -1.95 15.93 17.18
CA PRO A 144 -3.36 16.09 16.90
C PRO A 144 -3.89 17.42 17.48
N SER A 145 -5.10 17.82 17.08
CA SER A 145 -5.73 19.02 17.63
C SER A 145 -5.89 18.94 19.16
N MET A 146 -5.75 20.06 19.87
CA MET A 146 -5.91 20.10 21.34
C MET A 146 -7.28 19.59 21.82
N ARG A 147 -8.31 19.70 20.97
CA ARG A 147 -9.62 19.10 21.25
C ARG A 147 -9.55 17.57 21.35
N ALA A 148 -8.85 16.93 20.41
CA ALA A 148 -8.66 15.49 20.43
C ALA A 148 -7.83 15.07 21.65
N VAL A 149 -6.78 15.84 22.00
CA VAL A 149 -5.98 15.61 23.22
C VAL A 149 -6.86 15.69 24.48
N GLY A 150 -7.78 16.65 24.54
CA GLY A 150 -8.71 16.79 25.67
C GLY A 150 -9.69 15.62 25.83
N MET A 151 -10.03 14.92 24.74
CA MET A 151 -10.92 13.74 24.77
C MET A 151 -10.22 12.46 25.20
N SER A 152 -8.90 12.35 25.00
CA SER A 152 -8.13 11.14 25.37
C SER A 152 -7.74 11.07 26.84
N ILE A 153 -7.98 12.14 27.61
CA ILE A 153 -7.59 12.26 29.02
C ILE A 153 -8.79 12.25 29.98
N SER A 154 -10.02 12.07 29.47
CA SER A 154 -11.27 11.94 30.24
C SER A 154 -11.74 10.50 30.27
#